data_AF-A0A523Q964-F1
#
_entry.id   AF-A0A523Q964-F1
#
_cell.length_a   1.000
_cell.length_b   1.000
_cell.length_c   1.000
_cell.angle_alpha   90.00
_cell.angle_beta   90.00
_cell.angle_gamma   90.00
#
_symmetry.space_group_name_H-M   'P 1'
#
loop_
_entity.id
_entity.type
_entity.pdbx_description
1 polymer ?
#
loop_
_entity_poly.entity_id
_entity_poly.type
_entity_poly.pdbx_seq_one_letter_code
_entity_poly.pdbx_strand_id
1 'polypeptide(L)'
;MSTMLNAPIVEIGQFDWTITDTKDGRGESTPYIFGKLSKYAKDGHVTIVDESSRSQVDAYARNLLEASSPFVYLPQYSGIAFLHVWNGIQEDVFGRHFQKIIEEAYDRFFVGCEIDPITDYTAFSKRLESIDVFTEISAKVYPPNPLFGRLWGSLNEYVKKRRASDVSVKETSSTQSGISTQVAQLVREIMTNPNYEPNFEPDITDAAVLMAADGYGSGKITGFEGATEVVIRTSDSQKSFLFDKDPIASELVREVEVQFRRVSIERDMGH
;
A
#
# COMPACT_ATOMS: atom_id res chain seq x y z
N MET A 1 -12.57 -7.78 -9.31
CA MET A 1 -11.85 -9.07 -9.07
C MET A 1 -11.65 -9.88 -10.34
N SER A 2 -12.69 -10.24 -11.11
CA SER A 2 -12.53 -10.92 -12.41
C SER A 2 -11.62 -10.17 -13.40
N THR A 3 -11.54 -8.85 -13.25
CA THR A 3 -10.61 -7.96 -13.96
C THR A 3 -9.14 -8.35 -13.82
N MET A 4 -8.70 -8.78 -12.63
CA MET A 4 -7.30 -9.19 -12.44
C MET A 4 -6.98 -10.46 -13.20
N LEU A 5 -7.96 -11.34 -13.42
CA LEU A 5 -7.79 -12.60 -14.14
C LEU A 5 -7.74 -12.42 -15.66
N ASN A 6 -8.42 -11.38 -16.16
CA ASN A 6 -8.50 -11.03 -17.58
C ASN A 6 -8.09 -9.56 -17.78
N ALA A 7 -6.91 -9.20 -17.28
CA ALA A 7 -6.44 -7.83 -17.28
C ALA A 7 -6.16 -7.35 -18.73
N PRO A 8 -6.57 -6.12 -19.10
CA PRO A 8 -6.21 -5.57 -20.39
C PRO A 8 -4.70 -5.31 -20.46
N ILE A 9 -4.22 -5.12 -21.67
CA ILE A 9 -2.87 -4.60 -21.92
C ILE A 9 -2.98 -3.08 -21.98
N VAL A 10 -2.15 -2.39 -21.19
CA VAL A 10 -2.10 -0.93 -21.15
C VAL A 10 -0.71 -0.47 -21.58
N GLU A 11 -0.67 0.43 -22.57
CA GLU A 11 0.55 1.06 -23.03
C GLU A 11 0.92 2.25 -22.12
N ILE A 12 2.15 2.26 -21.62
CA ILE A 12 2.68 3.32 -20.75
C ILE A 12 4.11 3.65 -21.20
N GLY A 13 4.25 4.79 -21.89
CA GLY A 13 5.52 5.16 -22.51
C GLY A 13 5.87 4.19 -23.63
N GLN A 14 7.06 3.58 -23.56
CA GLN A 14 7.54 2.62 -24.56
C GLN A 14 7.25 1.14 -24.20
N PHE A 15 6.57 0.90 -23.07
CA PHE A 15 6.34 -0.44 -22.56
C PHE A 15 4.85 -0.75 -22.46
N ASP A 16 4.53 -2.01 -22.65
CA ASP A 16 3.22 -2.57 -22.33
C ASP A 16 3.22 -3.14 -20.92
N TRP A 17 2.07 -3.01 -20.28
CA TRP A 17 1.83 -3.48 -18.92
C TRP A 17 0.56 -4.32 -18.88
N THR A 18 0.61 -5.45 -18.18
CA THR A 18 -0.58 -6.28 -17.91
C THR A 18 -0.36 -7.18 -16.70
N ILE A 19 -1.38 -7.93 -16.32
CA ILE A 19 -1.28 -8.98 -15.30
C ILE A 19 -1.15 -10.33 -16.00
N THR A 20 -0.05 -11.03 -15.76
CA THR A 20 0.25 -12.36 -16.32
C THR A 20 0.19 -13.44 -15.23
N ASP A 21 0.27 -14.71 -15.64
CA ASP A 21 0.44 -15.87 -14.75
C ASP A 21 -0.61 -15.94 -13.63
N THR A 22 -1.85 -15.61 -13.98
CA THR A 22 -2.94 -15.49 -13.01
C THR A 22 -3.38 -16.85 -12.48
N LYS A 23 -3.71 -16.90 -11.19
CA LYS A 23 -4.37 -18.04 -10.57
C LYS A 23 -5.60 -17.57 -9.80
N ASP A 24 -6.73 -18.20 -10.09
CA ASP A 24 -7.99 -17.95 -9.39
C ASP A 24 -8.13 -18.92 -8.21
N GLY A 25 -7.88 -18.40 -7.02
CA GLY A 25 -7.99 -19.14 -5.76
C GLY A 25 -9.29 -18.83 -5.00
N ARG A 26 -10.31 -18.25 -5.65
CA ARG A 26 -11.53 -17.80 -4.94
C ARG A 26 -12.37 -18.93 -4.34
N GLY A 27 -12.17 -20.18 -4.76
CA GLY A 27 -12.83 -21.36 -4.21
C GLY A 27 -12.07 -22.05 -3.06
N GLU A 28 -10.87 -21.55 -2.73
CA GLU A 28 -10.03 -22.12 -1.67
C GLU A 28 -10.49 -21.67 -0.28
N SER A 29 -9.97 -22.31 0.78
CA SER A 29 -10.30 -21.97 2.18
C SER A 29 -10.00 -20.52 2.53
N THR A 30 -8.92 -19.99 1.96
CA THR A 30 -8.57 -18.57 1.99
C THR A 30 -8.72 -18.05 0.56
N PRO A 31 -9.82 -17.38 0.21
CA PRO A 31 -10.02 -16.85 -1.14
C PRO A 31 -8.89 -15.89 -1.52
N TYR A 32 -8.33 -16.06 -2.72
CA TYR A 32 -7.27 -15.18 -3.22
C TYR A 32 -7.29 -15.03 -4.75
N ILE A 33 -6.57 -14.01 -5.23
CA ILE A 33 -6.11 -13.91 -6.62
C ILE A 33 -4.59 -13.74 -6.60
N PHE A 34 -3.91 -14.58 -7.36
CA PHE A 34 -2.47 -14.43 -7.62
C PHE A 34 -2.25 -13.99 -9.06
N GLY A 35 -1.21 -13.19 -9.30
CA GLY A 35 -0.75 -12.85 -10.64
C GLY A 35 0.62 -12.19 -10.59
N LYS A 36 1.13 -11.81 -11.76
CA LYS A 36 2.36 -11.04 -11.89
C LYS A 36 2.08 -9.76 -12.66
N LEU A 37 2.36 -8.60 -12.07
CA LEU A 37 2.37 -7.35 -12.81
C LEU A 37 3.60 -7.35 -13.71
N SER A 38 3.39 -7.38 -15.02
CA SER A 38 4.45 -7.61 -16.00
C SER A 38 4.61 -6.39 -16.91
N LYS A 39 5.86 -5.96 -17.04
CA LYS A 39 6.33 -4.89 -17.93
C LYS A 39 7.10 -5.53 -19.07
N TYR A 40 6.74 -5.22 -20.32
CA TYR A 40 7.43 -5.78 -21.48
C TYR A 40 7.50 -4.81 -22.65
N ALA A 41 8.52 -4.97 -23.49
CA ALA A 41 8.69 -4.22 -24.73
C ALA A 41 8.02 -4.97 -25.89
N LYS A 42 7.13 -4.30 -26.66
CA LYS A 42 6.52 -4.88 -27.87
C LYS A 42 7.58 -5.40 -28.84
N ASP A 43 8.60 -4.57 -29.05
CA ASP A 43 9.71 -4.76 -29.97
C ASP A 43 11.02 -4.72 -29.17
N GLY A 44 11.38 -5.84 -28.54
CA GLY A 44 12.60 -5.96 -27.74
C GLY A 44 13.80 -6.40 -28.57
N HIS A 45 14.99 -5.99 -28.13
CA HIS A 45 16.26 -6.48 -28.64
C HIS A 45 16.99 -7.21 -27.52
N VAL A 46 17.38 -8.46 -27.78
CA VAL A 46 18.20 -9.27 -26.86
C VAL A 46 19.52 -9.63 -27.53
N THR A 47 20.60 -9.51 -26.79
CA THR A 47 21.90 -9.98 -27.26
C THR A 47 22.02 -11.46 -26.97
N ILE A 48 22.18 -12.28 -28.01
CA ILE A 48 22.44 -13.71 -27.89
C ILE A 48 23.87 -14.02 -28.30
N VAL A 49 24.41 -15.12 -27.77
CA VAL A 49 25.72 -15.62 -28.18
C VAL A 49 25.51 -16.61 -29.31
N ASP A 50 26.07 -16.32 -30.48
CA ASP A 50 26.24 -17.32 -31.52
C ASP A 50 27.46 -18.18 -31.17
N GLU A 51 27.21 -19.40 -30.71
CA GLU A 51 28.27 -20.33 -30.31
C GLU A 51 29.18 -20.75 -31.47
N SER A 52 28.68 -20.70 -32.71
CA SER A 52 29.43 -21.12 -33.90
C SER A 52 30.50 -20.09 -34.28
N SER A 53 30.14 -18.80 -34.25
CA SER A 53 31.04 -17.68 -34.53
C SER A 53 31.71 -17.10 -33.27
N ARG A 54 31.29 -17.55 -32.07
CA ARG A 54 31.67 -17.00 -30.76
C ARG A 54 31.49 -15.49 -30.68
N SER A 55 30.43 -14.98 -31.31
CA SER A 55 30.13 -13.55 -31.37
C SER A 55 28.80 -13.25 -30.69
N GLN A 56 28.63 -11.99 -30.28
CA GLN A 56 27.37 -11.47 -29.78
C GLN A 56 26.58 -10.93 -30.97
N VAL A 57 25.33 -11.36 -31.10
CA VAL A 57 24.43 -10.89 -32.14
C VAL A 57 23.15 -10.37 -31.52
N ASP A 58 22.66 -9.25 -32.04
CA ASP A 58 21.37 -8.72 -31.64
C ASP A 58 20.25 -9.53 -32.31
N ALA A 59 19.39 -10.10 -31.49
CA ALA A 59 18.20 -10.80 -31.89
C ALA A 59 16.97 -9.98 -31.51
N TYR A 60 15.99 -9.97 -32.40
CA TYR A 60 14.71 -9.33 -32.14
C TYR A 60 13.78 -10.31 -31.41
N ALA A 61 13.19 -9.86 -30.30
CA ALA A 61 12.25 -10.61 -29.50
C ALA A 61 10.97 -9.78 -29.29
N ARG A 62 9.84 -10.31 -29.75
CA ARG A 62 8.54 -9.68 -29.47
C ARG A 62 8.12 -9.91 -28.03
N ASN A 63 7.49 -8.90 -27.44
CA ASN A 63 6.98 -8.93 -26.07
C ASN A 63 8.06 -9.35 -25.05
N LEU A 64 9.25 -8.73 -25.17
CA LEU A 64 10.37 -9.02 -24.29
C LEU A 64 10.04 -8.57 -22.86
N LEU A 65 10.00 -9.51 -21.93
CA LEU A 65 9.75 -9.23 -20.51
C LEU A 65 10.93 -8.47 -19.89
N GLU A 66 10.65 -7.28 -19.38
CA GLU A 66 11.64 -6.39 -18.75
C GLU A 66 11.65 -6.51 -17.24
N ALA A 67 10.45 -6.61 -16.65
CA ALA A 67 10.29 -6.79 -15.21
C ALA A 67 8.96 -7.47 -14.91
N SER A 68 8.91 -8.22 -13.81
CA SER A 68 7.71 -8.90 -13.37
C SER A 68 7.66 -8.93 -11.84
N SER A 69 6.53 -8.50 -11.28
CA SER A 69 6.29 -8.43 -9.84
C SER A 69 5.13 -9.36 -9.47
N PRO A 70 5.39 -10.54 -8.90
CA PRO A 70 4.34 -11.37 -8.34
C PRO A 70 3.59 -10.63 -7.23
N PHE A 71 2.27 -10.85 -7.17
CA PHE A 71 1.41 -10.33 -6.12
C PHE A 71 0.34 -11.33 -5.74
N VAL A 72 -0.20 -11.15 -4.55
CA VAL A 72 -1.43 -11.81 -4.09
C VAL A 72 -2.39 -10.76 -3.55
N TYR A 73 -3.64 -10.87 -3.95
CA TYR A 73 -4.75 -10.09 -3.40
C TYR A 73 -5.63 -11.01 -2.55
N LEU A 74 -5.88 -10.62 -1.30
CA LEU A 74 -6.76 -11.30 -0.36
C LEU A 74 -8.03 -10.48 -0.15
N PRO A 75 -9.17 -10.86 -0.77
CA PRO A 75 -10.42 -10.11 -0.70
C PRO A 75 -10.92 -9.84 0.73
N GLN A 76 -10.68 -10.77 1.66
CA GLN A 76 -11.15 -10.62 3.05
C GLN A 76 -10.51 -9.44 3.79
N TYR A 77 -9.33 -9.00 3.35
CA TYR A 77 -8.64 -7.83 3.91
C TYR A 77 -8.72 -6.62 2.98
N SER A 78 -9.28 -6.75 1.78
CA SER A 78 -9.01 -5.87 0.63
C SER A 78 -7.51 -5.57 0.46
N GLY A 79 -6.68 -6.55 0.84
CA GLY A 79 -5.24 -6.37 0.99
C GLY A 79 -4.49 -6.94 -0.20
N ILE A 80 -3.44 -6.25 -0.63
CA ILE A 80 -2.50 -6.74 -1.65
C ILE A 80 -1.09 -6.79 -1.09
N ALA A 81 -0.36 -7.86 -1.41
CA ALA A 81 1.07 -7.97 -1.16
C ALA A 81 1.77 -8.25 -2.48
N PHE A 82 2.89 -7.57 -2.74
CA PHE A 82 3.62 -7.67 -4.01
C PHE A 82 5.13 -7.58 -3.80
N LEU A 83 5.87 -8.12 -4.77
CA LEU A 83 7.34 -8.09 -4.75
C LEU A 83 7.86 -6.72 -5.21
N HIS A 84 8.69 -6.08 -4.38
CA HIS A 84 9.47 -4.95 -4.83
C HIS A 84 10.58 -5.41 -5.81
N VAL A 85 10.54 -4.94 -7.05
CA VAL A 85 11.55 -5.23 -8.08
C VAL A 85 12.41 -3.99 -8.30
N TRP A 86 13.62 -4.00 -7.73
CA TRP A 86 14.59 -2.92 -7.91
C TRP A 86 14.84 -2.60 -9.38
N ASN A 87 14.85 -1.31 -9.71
CA ASN A 87 15.03 -0.78 -11.08
C ASN A 87 13.99 -1.25 -12.12
N GLY A 88 12.90 -1.89 -11.70
CA GLY A 88 11.85 -2.38 -12.59
C GLY A 88 10.46 -1.93 -12.16
N ILE A 89 9.99 -2.47 -11.04
CA ILE A 89 8.64 -2.29 -10.48
C ILE A 89 8.79 -1.99 -8.99
N GLN A 90 8.97 -0.71 -8.68
CA GLN A 90 9.01 -0.20 -7.31
C GLN A 90 7.59 -0.01 -6.76
N GLU A 91 7.46 0.35 -5.49
CA GLU A 91 6.16 0.50 -4.80
C GLU A 91 5.20 1.47 -5.52
N ASP A 92 5.66 2.69 -5.80
CA ASP A 92 4.87 3.72 -6.48
C ASP A 92 4.53 3.32 -7.93
N VAL A 93 5.41 2.56 -8.58
CA VAL A 93 5.23 2.06 -9.94
C VAL A 93 4.19 0.94 -9.94
N PHE A 94 4.28 0.01 -8.99
CA PHE A 94 3.32 -1.08 -8.84
C PHE A 94 1.92 -0.52 -8.64
N GLY A 95 1.74 0.33 -7.62
CA GLY A 95 0.43 0.91 -7.28
C GLY A 95 -0.22 1.63 -8.46
N ARG A 96 0.52 2.57 -9.08
CA ARG A 96 0.01 3.37 -10.21
C ARG A 96 -0.34 2.53 -11.44
N HIS A 97 0.50 1.57 -11.80
CA HIS A 97 0.27 0.78 -13.01
C HIS A 97 -0.77 -0.31 -12.80
N PHE A 98 -0.82 -0.91 -11.62
CA PHE A 98 -1.91 -1.79 -11.23
C PHE A 98 -3.25 -1.05 -11.29
N GLN A 99 -3.35 0.12 -10.66
CA GLN A 99 -4.55 0.97 -10.72
C GLN A 99 -4.96 1.26 -12.17
N LYS A 100 -4.02 1.71 -13.01
CA LYS A 100 -4.30 2.04 -14.41
C LYS A 100 -4.84 0.83 -15.21
N ILE A 101 -4.30 -0.36 -14.98
CA ILE A 101 -4.80 -1.61 -15.61
C ILE A 101 -6.22 -1.92 -15.17
N ILE A 102 -6.51 -1.81 -13.87
CA ILE A 102 -7.87 -2.04 -13.35
C ILE A 102 -8.85 -1.01 -13.91
N GLU A 103 -8.50 0.28 -13.90
CA GLU A 103 -9.33 1.36 -14.45
C GLU A 103 -9.62 1.18 -15.94
N GLU A 104 -8.63 0.80 -16.75
CA GLU A 104 -8.81 0.58 -18.19
C GLU A 104 -9.80 -0.56 -18.46
N ALA A 105 -9.81 -1.60 -17.62
CA ALA A 105 -10.72 -2.73 -17.78
C ALA A 105 -12.19 -2.39 -17.49
N TYR A 106 -12.44 -1.26 -16.82
CA TYR A 106 -13.77 -0.73 -16.55
C TYR A 106 -14.09 0.48 -17.44
N ASP A 107 -13.44 0.59 -18.62
CA ASP A 107 -13.60 1.71 -19.56
C ASP A 107 -13.39 3.08 -18.90
N ARG A 108 -12.51 3.14 -17.89
CA ARG A 108 -12.25 4.32 -17.04
C ARG A 108 -13.48 4.86 -16.31
N PHE A 109 -14.50 4.03 -16.12
CA PHE A 109 -15.74 4.39 -15.45
C PHE A 109 -15.58 4.30 -13.92
N PHE A 110 -15.41 5.45 -13.24
CA PHE A 110 -15.56 5.67 -11.79
C PHE A 110 -15.16 4.53 -10.82
N VAL A 111 -14.09 3.78 -11.09
CA VAL A 111 -13.47 2.86 -10.12
C VAL A 111 -12.18 3.49 -9.63
N GLY A 112 -12.23 4.17 -8.49
CA GLY A 112 -11.02 4.55 -7.77
C GLY A 112 -10.41 3.30 -7.14
N CYS A 113 -9.23 2.88 -7.59
CA CYS A 113 -8.46 1.80 -6.98
C CYS A 113 -7.15 2.37 -6.48
N GLU A 114 -7.12 2.82 -5.23
CA GLU A 114 -5.87 3.25 -4.59
C GLU A 114 -5.25 2.08 -3.81
N ILE A 115 -3.94 1.95 -3.89
CA ILE A 115 -3.15 1.00 -3.10
C ILE A 115 -2.36 1.84 -2.11
N ASP A 116 -2.87 1.93 -0.88
CA ASP A 116 -2.21 2.65 0.20
C ASP A 116 -1.42 1.68 1.09
N PRO A 117 -0.22 2.08 1.55
CA PRO A 117 0.64 1.22 2.34
C PRO A 117 0.11 1.07 3.77
N ILE A 118 0.17 -0.16 4.27
CA ILE A 118 0.01 -0.43 5.70
C ILE A 118 1.31 -0.04 6.40
N THR A 119 1.25 0.95 7.28
CA THR A 119 2.43 1.50 7.97
C THR A 119 2.98 0.50 8.99
N ASP A 120 4.30 0.30 9.06
CA ASP A 120 4.96 -0.36 10.16
C ASP A 120 4.97 0.52 11.41
N TYR A 121 4.06 0.25 12.34
CA TYR A 121 3.91 0.99 13.59
C TYR A 121 5.19 1.04 14.42
N THR A 122 6.07 0.03 14.33
CA THR A 122 7.33 0.06 15.09
C THR A 122 8.27 1.14 14.59
N ALA A 123 8.45 1.22 13.27
CA ALA A 123 9.27 2.27 12.66
C ALA A 123 8.59 3.64 12.78
N PHE A 124 7.28 3.69 12.56
CA PHE A 124 6.49 4.91 12.63
C PHE A 124 6.49 5.52 14.04
N SER A 125 6.22 4.72 15.08
CA SER A 125 6.24 5.16 16.48
C SER A 125 7.58 5.76 16.87
N LYS A 126 8.70 5.09 16.53
CA LYS A 126 10.06 5.59 16.80
C LYS A 126 10.32 6.96 16.15
N ARG A 127 9.81 7.18 14.93
CA ARG A 127 9.94 8.48 14.26
C ARG A 127 9.06 9.53 14.91
N LEU A 128 7.83 9.19 15.28
CA LEU A 128 6.94 10.12 16.00
C LEU A 128 7.54 10.57 17.34
N GLU A 129 8.14 9.65 18.08
CA GLU A 129 8.78 9.93 19.38
C GLU A 129 10.05 10.78 19.27
N SER A 130 10.66 10.89 18.08
CA SER A 130 11.82 11.76 17.85
C SER A 130 11.46 13.23 17.62
N ILE A 131 10.18 13.55 17.41
CA ILE A 131 9.72 14.93 17.17
C ILE A 131 9.51 15.63 18.51
N ASP A 132 10.23 16.73 18.73
CA ASP A 132 10.07 17.60 19.90
C ASP A 132 8.84 18.51 19.77
N VAL A 133 8.63 19.06 18.57
CA VAL A 133 7.54 20.02 18.29
C VAL A 133 6.89 19.71 16.95
N PHE A 134 5.59 19.41 16.97
CA PHE A 134 4.78 19.20 15.77
C PHE A 134 4.36 20.53 15.16
N THR A 135 4.57 20.73 13.86
CA THR A 135 4.26 21.99 13.16
C THR A 135 3.21 21.83 12.08
N GLU A 136 3.10 20.64 11.48
CA GLU A 136 2.04 20.27 10.54
C GLU A 136 1.59 18.83 10.77
N ILE A 137 0.29 18.61 10.81
CA ILE A 137 -0.31 17.27 10.74
C ILE A 137 -1.38 17.33 9.65
N SER A 138 -1.31 16.41 8.69
CA SER A 138 -2.28 16.33 7.61
C SER A 138 -2.51 14.89 7.19
N ALA A 139 -3.73 14.62 6.72
CA ALA A 139 -4.08 13.33 6.17
C ALA A 139 -5.20 13.47 5.13
N LYS A 140 -5.17 12.60 4.14
CA LYS A 140 -6.27 12.34 3.21
C LYS A 140 -6.68 10.89 3.38
N VAL A 141 -7.94 10.65 3.75
CA VAL A 141 -8.46 9.31 4.06
C VAL A 141 -9.71 8.99 3.27
N TYR A 142 -9.94 7.69 3.07
CA TYR A 142 -11.06 7.15 2.31
C TYR A 142 -11.92 6.24 3.19
N PRO A 143 -13.24 6.13 2.96
CA PRO A 143 -14.07 5.14 3.66
C PRO A 143 -13.43 3.75 3.57
N PRO A 144 -13.29 3.03 4.70
CA PRO A 144 -12.62 1.75 4.70
C PRO A 144 -13.47 0.66 4.05
N ASN A 145 -12.82 -0.39 3.55
CA ASN A 145 -13.49 -1.55 2.95
C ASN A 145 -12.58 -2.79 3.02
N PRO A 146 -12.85 -3.86 3.80
CA PRO A 146 -13.99 -4.06 4.70
C PRO A 146 -13.71 -3.73 6.17
N LEU A 147 -12.44 -3.47 6.54
CA LEU A 147 -12.03 -3.46 7.94
C LEU A 147 -12.11 -2.10 8.61
N PHE A 148 -12.40 -2.07 9.91
CA PHE A 148 -12.51 -0.85 10.69
C PHE A 148 -11.59 -0.89 11.92
N GLY A 149 -10.87 0.20 12.20
CA GLY A 149 -10.04 0.37 13.39
C GLY A 149 -10.72 1.24 14.44
N ARG A 150 -10.69 0.79 15.70
CA ARG A 150 -11.40 1.43 16.83
C ARG A 150 -11.04 2.91 17.02
N LEU A 151 -9.75 3.26 16.92
CA LEU A 151 -9.26 4.60 17.28
C LEU A 151 -9.64 5.71 16.30
N TRP A 152 -9.96 5.36 15.06
CA TRP A 152 -10.45 6.31 14.07
C TRP A 152 -11.94 6.08 13.76
N GLY A 153 -12.61 5.37 14.65
CA GLY A 153 -13.94 4.88 14.37
C GLY A 153 -14.99 5.97 14.21
N SER A 154 -14.89 7.02 15.01
CA SER A 154 -15.75 8.18 14.89
C SER A 154 -15.56 8.95 13.58
N LEU A 155 -14.32 9.02 13.08
CA LEU A 155 -14.02 9.58 11.76
C LEU A 155 -14.67 8.75 10.64
N ASN A 156 -14.60 7.42 10.73
CA ASN A 156 -15.30 6.56 9.79
C ASN A 156 -16.83 6.79 9.82
N GLU A 157 -17.43 6.88 11.01
CA GLU A 157 -18.87 7.18 11.13
C GLU A 157 -19.23 8.56 10.58
N TYR A 158 -18.36 9.55 10.76
CA TYR A 158 -18.49 10.87 10.14
C TYR A 158 -18.49 10.76 8.60
N VAL A 159 -17.50 10.08 8.02
CA VAL A 159 -17.35 9.90 6.57
C VAL A 159 -18.60 9.23 5.97
N LYS A 160 -19.03 8.12 6.58
CA LYS A 160 -20.22 7.35 6.17
C LYS A 160 -21.50 8.19 6.24
N LYS A 161 -21.73 8.87 7.37
CA LYS A 161 -22.90 9.74 7.57
C LYS A 161 -22.96 10.86 6.54
N ARG A 162 -21.81 11.42 6.17
CA ARG A 162 -21.68 12.50 5.18
C ARG A 162 -21.75 12.01 3.75
N ARG A 163 -21.65 10.70 3.51
CA ARG A 163 -21.49 10.08 2.18
C ARG A 163 -20.30 10.70 1.43
N ALA A 164 -19.22 11.00 2.14
CA ALA A 164 -18.02 11.55 1.56
C ALA A 164 -17.24 10.43 0.84
N SER A 165 -16.68 10.74 -0.34
CA SER A 165 -15.75 9.85 -1.06
C SER A 165 -14.38 9.80 -0.39
N ASP A 166 -13.98 10.92 0.21
CA ASP A 166 -12.71 11.12 0.88
C ASP A 166 -12.84 12.31 1.86
N VAL A 167 -11.95 12.36 2.84
CA VAL A 167 -11.81 13.47 3.78
C VAL A 167 -10.35 13.89 3.84
N SER A 168 -10.10 15.17 3.65
CA SER A 168 -8.77 15.79 3.82
C SER A 168 -8.77 16.70 5.03
N VAL A 169 -7.85 16.49 5.95
CA VAL A 169 -7.61 17.32 7.13
C VAL A 169 -6.18 17.83 7.14
N LYS A 170 -6.01 19.09 7.55
CA LYS A 170 -4.69 19.72 7.67
C LYS A 170 -4.71 20.75 8.80
N GLU A 171 -3.80 20.59 9.72
CA GLU A 171 -3.50 21.51 10.81
C GLU A 171 -2.06 22.00 10.70
N THR A 172 -1.86 23.30 10.93
CA THR A 172 -0.55 23.93 10.95
C THR A 172 -0.46 24.85 12.16
N SER A 173 0.65 24.83 12.88
CA SER A 173 0.92 25.77 13.95
C SER A 173 2.13 26.64 13.63
N SER A 174 1.98 27.94 13.85
CA SER A 174 3.09 28.91 13.86
C SER A 174 3.51 29.29 15.28
N THR A 175 2.96 28.64 16.32
CA THR A 175 3.32 28.90 17.71
C THR A 175 4.58 28.12 18.08
N GLN A 176 5.33 28.65 19.06
CA GLN A 176 6.55 27.98 19.54
C GLN A 176 6.25 26.62 20.21
N SER A 177 5.05 26.43 20.74
CA SER A 177 4.61 25.16 21.35
C SER A 177 4.15 24.12 20.34
N GLY A 178 4.01 24.48 19.05
CA GLY A 178 3.52 23.58 18.02
C GLY A 178 2.04 23.20 18.16
N ILE A 179 1.69 22.09 17.51
CA ILE A 179 0.38 21.42 17.55
C ILE A 179 0.36 20.50 18.77
N SER A 180 -0.69 20.59 19.59
CA SER A 180 -0.97 19.62 20.64
C SER A 180 -1.64 18.40 20.02
N THR A 181 -0.96 17.25 20.05
CA THR A 181 -1.43 15.98 19.45
C THR A 181 -1.13 14.82 20.39
N GLN A 182 -1.95 13.77 20.32
CA GLN A 182 -1.73 12.52 21.06
C GLN A 182 -1.31 11.37 20.12
N VAL A 183 -1.06 11.63 18.83
CA VAL A 183 -0.78 10.57 17.84
C VAL A 183 0.37 9.65 18.25
N ALA A 184 1.47 10.19 18.78
CA ALA A 184 2.60 9.40 19.24
C ALA A 184 2.23 8.51 20.44
N GLN A 185 1.45 9.03 21.38
CA GLN A 185 0.93 8.27 22.51
C GLN A 185 -0.02 7.17 22.04
N LEU A 186 -0.99 7.48 21.20
CA LEU A 186 -1.98 6.52 20.71
C LEU A 186 -1.29 5.35 20.00
N VAL A 187 -0.34 5.61 19.09
CA VAL A 187 0.42 4.55 18.40
C VAL A 187 1.18 3.66 19.40
N ARG A 188 1.87 4.26 20.39
CA ARG A 188 2.62 3.50 21.40
C ARG A 188 1.72 2.63 22.27
N GLU A 189 0.57 3.15 22.70
CA GLU A 189 -0.37 2.42 23.55
C GLU A 189 -0.97 1.21 22.81
N ILE A 190 -1.35 1.35 21.53
CA ILE A 190 -1.80 0.22 20.68
C ILE A 190 -0.72 -0.85 20.58
N MET A 191 0.53 -0.44 20.32
CA MET A 191 1.64 -1.37 20.20
C MET A 191 1.92 -2.13 21.51
N THR A 192 1.64 -1.51 22.65
CA THR A 192 1.88 -2.08 23.98
C THR A 192 0.72 -2.96 24.43
N ASN A 193 -0.51 -2.55 24.13
CA ASN A 193 -1.74 -3.25 24.46
C ASN A 193 -2.68 -3.23 23.25
N PRO A 194 -2.83 -4.34 22.51
CA PRO A 194 -3.75 -4.44 21.37
C PRO A 194 -5.22 -4.15 21.72
N ASN A 195 -5.58 -4.27 23.01
CA ASN A 195 -6.92 -3.95 23.50
C ASN A 195 -7.02 -2.54 24.10
N TYR A 196 -6.04 -1.67 23.84
CA TYR A 196 -6.05 -0.30 24.33
C TYR A 196 -7.25 0.46 23.77
N GLU A 197 -7.96 1.15 24.66
CA GLU A 197 -9.05 2.05 24.30
C GLU A 197 -8.88 3.34 25.09
N PRO A 198 -8.68 4.49 24.42
CA PRO A 198 -8.59 5.76 25.10
C PRO A 198 -9.95 6.09 25.75
N ASN A 199 -9.91 6.71 26.91
CA ASN A 199 -11.11 7.23 27.60
C ASN A 199 -11.61 8.57 27.02
N PHE A 200 -11.09 8.95 25.85
CA PHE A 200 -11.44 10.14 25.10
C PHE A 200 -11.51 9.77 23.61
N GLU A 201 -12.21 10.59 22.83
CA GLU A 201 -12.23 10.45 21.39
C GLU A 201 -10.97 11.11 20.79
N PRO A 202 -10.17 10.40 19.98
CA PRO A 202 -9.01 11.01 19.32
C PRO A 202 -9.41 12.22 18.48
N ASP A 203 -8.57 13.25 18.49
CA ASP A 203 -8.77 14.44 17.66
C ASP A 203 -8.83 14.05 16.18
N ILE A 204 -9.61 14.78 15.38
CA ILE A 204 -9.93 14.39 14.00
C ILE A 204 -8.67 14.15 13.15
N THR A 205 -7.63 14.95 13.36
CA THR A 205 -6.39 14.86 12.60
C THR A 205 -5.53 13.68 13.06
N ASP A 206 -5.52 13.35 14.35
CA ASP A 206 -4.89 12.14 14.89
C ASP A 206 -5.60 10.88 14.38
N ALA A 207 -6.94 10.86 14.43
CA ALA A 207 -7.76 9.79 13.87
C ALA A 207 -7.50 9.59 12.36
N ALA A 208 -7.40 10.68 11.60
CA ALA A 208 -7.12 10.59 10.17
C ALA A 208 -5.71 10.04 9.88
N VAL A 209 -4.71 10.39 10.68
CA VAL A 209 -3.36 9.80 10.56
C VAL A 209 -3.39 8.31 10.88
N LEU A 210 -4.08 7.89 11.94
CA LEU A 210 -4.20 6.47 12.30
C LEU A 210 -4.91 5.68 11.20
N MET A 211 -5.99 6.22 10.65
CA MET A 211 -6.72 5.62 9.54
C MET A 211 -5.85 5.49 8.28
N ALA A 212 -5.07 6.52 7.95
CA ALA A 212 -4.09 6.44 6.86
C ALA A 212 -2.99 5.41 7.14
N ALA A 213 -2.53 5.31 8.39
CA ALA A 213 -1.50 4.35 8.79
C ALA A 213 -1.96 2.89 8.70
N ASP A 214 -3.27 2.67 8.73
CA ASP A 214 -3.95 1.39 8.51
C ASP A 214 -4.18 1.03 7.04
N GLY A 215 -3.74 1.88 6.11
CA GLY A 215 -3.87 1.65 4.67
C GLY A 215 -5.17 2.18 4.08
N TYR A 216 -5.82 3.14 4.74
CA TYR A 216 -7.01 3.83 4.23
C TYR A 216 -6.75 5.30 3.92
N GLY A 217 -5.60 5.58 3.31
CA GLY A 217 -5.21 6.89 2.85
C GLY A 217 -3.74 7.21 3.07
N SER A 218 -3.43 8.50 3.03
CA SER A 218 -2.08 9.03 3.18
C SER A 218 -2.02 10.05 4.32
N GLY A 219 -1.01 9.92 5.18
CA GLY A 219 -0.75 10.82 6.29
C GLY A 219 0.63 11.46 6.19
N LYS A 220 0.75 12.70 6.64
CA LYS A 220 2.00 13.47 6.72
C LYS A 220 2.04 14.24 8.04
N ILE A 221 3.15 14.08 8.75
CA ILE A 221 3.50 14.83 9.95
C ILE A 221 4.82 15.57 9.70
N THR A 222 4.87 16.85 10.06
CA THR A 222 6.08 17.67 10.06
C THR A 222 6.32 18.21 11.46
N GLY A 223 7.57 18.24 11.86
CA GLY A 223 7.99 18.81 13.14
C GLY A 223 9.49 19.03 13.20
N PHE A 224 10.00 19.32 14.38
CA PHE A 224 11.43 19.52 14.62
C PHE A 224 11.98 18.45 15.57
N GLU A 225 13.15 17.91 15.22
CA GLU A 225 14.05 17.18 16.12
C GLU A 225 15.27 18.09 16.38
N GLY A 226 15.31 18.71 17.56
CA GLY A 226 16.21 19.80 17.87
C GLY A 226 16.04 20.97 16.91
N ALA A 227 17.04 21.18 16.03
CA ALA A 227 17.04 22.24 15.02
C ALA A 227 16.69 21.73 13.61
N THR A 228 16.47 20.43 13.43
CA THR A 228 16.27 19.81 12.12
C THR A 228 14.77 19.63 11.88
N GLU A 229 14.27 20.13 10.75
CA GLU A 229 12.91 19.81 10.32
C GLU A 229 12.84 18.36 9.83
N VAL A 230 11.88 17.61 10.37
CA VAL A 230 11.64 16.21 10.04
C VAL A 230 10.24 16.09 9.46
N VAL A 231 10.14 15.35 8.35
CA VAL A 231 8.86 15.00 7.71
C VAL A 231 8.68 13.49 7.75
N ILE A 232 7.57 13.04 8.31
CA ILE A 232 7.17 11.63 8.40
C ILE A 232 5.92 11.44 7.56
N ARG A 233 5.93 10.49 6.63
CA ARG A 233 4.74 10.02 5.91
C ARG A 233 4.40 8.60 6.32
N THR A 234 3.12 8.26 6.29
CA THR A 234 2.66 6.87 6.50
C THR A 234 3.29 5.90 5.48
N SER A 235 3.56 6.37 4.26
CA SER A 235 4.26 5.62 3.21
C SER A 235 5.77 5.43 3.43
N ASP A 236 6.41 6.20 4.33
CA ASP A 236 7.87 6.10 4.52
C ASP A 236 8.28 4.79 5.21
N SER A 237 7.35 4.14 5.91
CA SER A 237 7.59 2.91 6.66
C SER A 237 6.49 1.91 6.37
N GLN A 238 6.47 1.30 5.19
CA GLN A 238 5.52 0.23 4.87
C GLN A 238 5.89 -1.10 5.54
N LYS A 239 4.87 -1.90 5.90
CA LYS A 239 5.06 -3.30 6.29
C LYS A 239 5.63 -4.09 5.11
N SER A 240 6.73 -4.79 5.34
CA SER A 240 7.36 -5.69 4.38
C SER A 240 7.82 -6.97 5.08
N PHE A 241 7.98 -8.04 4.31
CA PHE A 241 8.50 -9.31 4.77
C PHE A 241 9.36 -9.95 3.66
N LEU A 242 10.26 -10.84 4.06
CA LEU A 242 11.12 -11.57 3.13
C LEU A 242 10.37 -12.79 2.58
N PHE A 243 10.47 -13.01 1.28
CA PHE A 243 9.89 -14.17 0.60
C PHE A 243 10.66 -14.48 -0.69
N ASP A 244 10.40 -15.65 -1.29
CA ASP A 244 10.97 -16.00 -2.60
C ASP A 244 10.52 -15.01 -3.68
N LYS A 245 11.42 -14.71 -4.64
CA LYS A 245 11.16 -13.86 -5.79
C LYS A 245 10.26 -14.53 -6.83
N ASP A 246 10.26 -15.86 -6.90
CA ASP A 246 9.33 -16.65 -7.73
C ASP A 246 8.47 -17.57 -6.85
N PRO A 247 7.48 -17.00 -6.15
CA PRO A 247 6.75 -17.70 -5.11
C PRO A 247 5.79 -18.75 -5.66
N ILE A 248 5.66 -19.87 -4.93
CA ILE A 248 4.50 -20.74 -5.06
C ILE A 248 3.28 -19.99 -4.48
N ALA A 249 2.26 -19.77 -5.32
CA ALA A 249 1.09 -18.96 -4.96
C ALA A 249 0.45 -19.34 -3.61
N SER A 250 0.24 -20.63 -3.33
CA SER A 250 -0.35 -21.09 -2.07
C SER A 250 0.52 -20.80 -0.84
N GLU A 251 1.84 -20.83 -0.98
CA GLU A 251 2.76 -20.52 0.11
C GLU A 251 2.78 -19.02 0.42
N LEU A 252 2.78 -18.20 -0.63
CA LEU A 252 2.67 -16.74 -0.50
C LEU A 252 1.34 -16.34 0.13
N VAL A 253 0.23 -16.94 -0.30
CA VAL A 253 -1.12 -16.71 0.28
C VAL A 253 -1.08 -16.95 1.78
N ARG A 254 -0.52 -18.09 2.22
CA ARG A 254 -0.44 -18.45 3.63
C ARG A 254 0.37 -17.44 4.43
N GLU A 255 1.52 -17.03 3.92
CA GLU A 255 2.37 -16.05 4.61
C GLU A 255 1.69 -14.68 4.69
N VAL A 256 1.10 -14.23 3.58
CA VAL A 256 0.39 -12.94 3.50
C VAL A 256 -0.83 -12.91 4.41
N GLU A 257 -1.58 -14.01 4.50
CA GLU A 257 -2.69 -14.15 5.45
C GLU A 257 -2.20 -14.00 6.90
N VAL A 258 -1.06 -14.61 7.26
CA VAL A 258 -0.46 -14.46 8.60
C VAL A 258 -0.13 -12.99 8.88
N GLN A 259 0.49 -12.29 7.92
CA GLN A 259 0.84 -10.87 8.09
C GLN A 259 -0.41 -9.98 8.23
N PHE A 260 -1.41 -10.13 7.36
CA PHE A 260 -2.66 -9.36 7.47
C PHE A 260 -3.41 -9.67 8.75
N ARG A 261 -3.55 -10.94 9.13
CA ARG A 261 -4.18 -11.33 10.40
C ARG A 261 -3.48 -10.70 11.59
N ARG A 262 -2.15 -10.65 11.59
CA ARG A 262 -1.36 -10.03 12.65
C ARG A 262 -1.65 -8.53 12.73
N VAL A 263 -1.64 -7.83 11.59
CA VAL A 263 -2.02 -6.41 11.51
C VAL A 263 -3.44 -6.20 12.02
N SER A 264 -4.39 -7.05 11.61
CA SER A 264 -5.78 -6.91 12.05
C SER A 264 -5.95 -7.09 13.55
N ILE A 265 -5.23 -8.03 14.17
CA ILE A 265 -5.26 -8.24 15.63
C ILE A 265 -4.55 -7.11 16.37
N GLU A 266 -3.35 -6.72 15.91
CA GLU A 266 -2.56 -5.64 16.53
C GLU A 266 -3.32 -4.32 16.59
N ARG A 267 -4.21 -4.09 15.62
CA ARG A 267 -4.88 -2.79 15.41
C ARG A 267 -6.38 -2.84 15.60
N ASP A 268 -6.88 -3.97 16.11
CA ASP A 268 -8.30 -4.21 16.33
C ASP A 268 -9.15 -3.89 15.09
N MET A 269 -8.69 -4.35 13.93
CA MET A 269 -9.35 -4.15 12.64
C MET A 269 -10.48 -5.16 12.51
N GLY A 270 -11.69 -4.74 12.91
CA GLY A 270 -12.90 -5.56 12.86
C GLY A 270 -13.55 -5.58 11.48
N HIS A 271 -14.48 -6.53 11.27
CA HIS A 271 -15.42 -6.57 10.15
C HIS A 271 -16.75 -5.88 10.49
#